data_AF-A0A5D4TTW1-F1
#
_entry.id   AF-A0A5D4TTW1-F1
#
_cell.length_a   1.000
_cell.length_b   1.000
_cell.length_c   1.000
_cell.angle_alpha   90.00
_cell.angle_beta   90.00
_cell.angle_gamma   90.00
#
_symmetry.space_group_name_H-M   'P 1'
#
loop_
_entity.id
_entity.type
_entity.pdbx_description
1 polymer ?
#
loop_
_entity_poly.entity_id
_entity_poly.type
_entity_poly.pdbx_seq_one_letter_code
_entity_poly.pdbx_strand_id
1 'polypeptide(L)'
;MYFFWNVVFTIILLIILTLASFAIDYISKFLEKRVNPKLMKIMIILTLLLLMGIGTYVISELGSWSFIDTVFVSSLCFFGLGWITNITNKASINSQGTVAKFITNNSYKHQYEAASSSEMSLYFLSSLIFLIGSWSAAFWIAYS
;
A
#
# COMPACT_ATOMS: atom_id res chain seq x y z
N MET A 1 31.28 1.69 5.88
CA MET A 1 30.88 2.32 4.60
C MET A 1 29.75 1.56 3.92
N TYR A 2 29.82 0.23 3.76
CA TYR A 2 28.75 -0.60 3.17
C TYR A 2 27.38 -0.46 3.87
N PHE A 3 27.34 -0.38 5.21
CA PHE A 3 26.08 -0.22 5.94
C PHE A 3 25.29 1.04 5.53
N PHE A 4 25.96 2.19 5.41
CA PHE A 4 25.30 3.44 5.04
C PHE A 4 24.76 3.40 3.61
N TRP A 5 25.50 2.77 2.68
CA TRP A 5 25.05 2.55 1.31
C TRP A 5 23.85 1.60 1.24
N ASN A 6 23.83 0.52 2.04
CA ASN A 6 22.71 -0.41 2.09
C ASN A 6 21.45 0.24 2.69
N VAL A 7 21.59 1.12 3.68
CA VAL A 7 20.48 1.91 4.22
C VAL A 7 19.94 2.87 3.17
N VAL A 8 20.80 3.63 2.50
CA VAL A 8 20.39 4.56 1.43
C VAL A 8 19.69 3.81 0.30
N PHE A 9 20.23 2.67 -0.13
CA PHE A 9 19.62 1.83 -1.16
C PHE A 9 18.24 1.31 -0.74
N THR A 10 18.10 0.84 0.50
CA THR A 10 16.82 0.39 1.05
C THR A 10 15.78 1.51 1.06
N ILE A 11 16.17 2.73 1.42
CA ILE A 11 15.27 3.90 1.38
C ILE A 11 14.83 4.19 -0.05
N ILE A 12 15.77 4.20 -1.01
CA ILE A 12 15.46 4.41 -2.43
C ILE A 12 14.51 3.32 -2.95
N LEU A 13 14.76 2.06 -2.59
CA LEU A 13 13.93 0.93 -2.97
C LEU A 13 12.50 1.09 -2.42
N LEU A 14 12.34 1.46 -1.15
CA LEU A 14 11.03 1.71 -0.55
C LEU A 14 10.28 2.84 -1.26
N ILE A 15 10.97 3.92 -1.65
CA ILE A 15 10.36 5.01 -2.43
C ILE A 15 9.88 4.49 -3.79
N ILE A 16 10.71 3.72 -4.50
CA ILE A 16 10.35 3.16 -5.81
C ILE A 16 9.16 2.20 -5.70
N LEU A 17 9.15 1.32 -4.70
CA LEU A 17 8.05 0.38 -4.46
C LEU A 17 6.74 1.11 -4.13
N THR A 18 6.82 2.21 -3.39
CA THR A 18 5.67 3.05 -3.05
C THR A 18 5.14 3.77 -4.30
N LEU A 19 6.02 4.36 -5.11
CA LEU A 19 5.66 4.99 -6.39
C LEU A 19 5.04 3.98 -7.36
N ALA A 20 5.60 2.77 -7.46
CA ALA A 20 5.04 1.70 -8.29
C ALA A 20 3.64 1.29 -7.81
N SER A 21 3.42 1.22 -6.50
CA SER A 21 2.11 0.93 -5.92
C SER A 21 1.07 2.00 -6.28
N PHE A 22 1.45 3.29 -6.25
CA PHE A 22 0.59 4.38 -6.71
C PHE A 22 0.30 4.33 -8.21
N ALA A 23 1.31 4.03 -9.03
CA ALA A 23 1.14 3.88 -10.48
C ALA A 23 0.18 2.73 -10.81
N ILE A 24 0.29 1.59 -10.11
CA ILE A 24 -0.62 0.45 -10.26
C ILE A 24 -2.06 0.86 -9.91
N ASP A 25 -2.29 1.58 -8.81
CA ASP A 25 -3.62 2.04 -8.42
C ASP A 25 -4.23 2.99 -9.48
N TYR A 26 -3.43 3.90 -10.03
CA TYR A 26 -3.86 4.82 -11.09
C TYR A 26 -4.21 4.09 -12.40
N ILE A 27 -3.33 3.21 -12.86
CA ILE A 27 -3.53 2.39 -14.06
C ILE A 27 -4.76 1.50 -13.90
N SER A 28 -4.97 0.99 -12.69
CA SER A 28 -6.11 0.12 -12.40
C SER A 28 -7.45 0.86 -12.46
N LYS A 29 -7.53 2.08 -11.93
CA LYS A 29 -8.73 2.94 -12.07
C LYS A 29 -9.04 3.26 -13.53
N PHE A 30 -8.02 3.38 -14.38
CA PHE A 30 -8.21 3.54 -15.82
C PHE A 30 -8.75 2.27 -16.48
N LEU A 31 -8.21 1.10 -16.10
CA LEU A 31 -8.58 -0.21 -16.63
C LEU A 31 -9.94 -0.73 -16.10
N GLU A 32 -10.39 -0.27 -14.93
CA GLU A 32 -11.68 -0.65 -14.33
C GLU A 32 -12.86 -0.29 -15.25
N LYS A 33 -12.68 0.65 -16.19
CA LYS A 33 -13.66 0.95 -17.25
C LYS A 33 -13.87 -0.18 -18.27
N ARG A 34 -12.98 -1.17 -18.33
CA ARG A 34 -12.99 -2.25 -19.36
C ARG A 34 -13.17 -3.65 -18.80
N VAL A 35 -13.00 -3.86 -17.49
CA VAL A 35 -12.97 -5.19 -16.85
C VAL A 35 -13.88 -5.20 -15.63
N ASN A 36 -14.37 -6.38 -15.24
CA ASN A 36 -15.18 -6.55 -14.04
C ASN A 36 -14.44 -6.02 -12.78
N PRO A 37 -15.06 -5.09 -12.02
CA PRO A 37 -14.39 -4.41 -10.89
C PRO A 37 -13.93 -5.38 -9.80
N LYS A 38 -14.65 -6.48 -9.56
CA LYS A 38 -14.24 -7.48 -8.55
C LYS A 38 -12.93 -8.17 -8.90
N LEU A 39 -12.77 -8.58 -10.17
CA LEU A 39 -11.55 -9.23 -10.65
C LEU A 39 -10.37 -8.26 -10.63
N MET A 40 -10.59 -7.00 -10.99
CA MET A 40 -9.53 -5.98 -10.93
C MET A 40 -9.03 -5.76 -9.51
N LYS A 41 -9.93 -5.62 -8.51
CA LYS A 41 -9.52 -5.47 -7.10
C LYS A 41 -8.63 -6.64 -6.63
N ILE A 42 -8.98 -7.87 -6.99
CA ILE A 42 -8.18 -9.07 -6.64
C ILE A 42 -6.81 -9.03 -7.33
N MET A 43 -6.76 -8.72 -8.62
CA MET A 43 -5.51 -8.64 -9.38
C MET A 43 -4.55 -7.58 -8.82
N ILE A 44 -5.07 -6.43 -8.40
CA ILE A 44 -4.30 -5.37 -7.76
C ILE A 44 -3.73 -5.88 -6.44
N ILE A 45 -4.56 -6.52 -5.61
CA ILE A 45 -4.13 -7.04 -4.32
C ILE A 45 -2.98 -8.04 -4.50
N LEU A 46 -3.11 -8.99 -5.43
CA LEU A 46 -2.09 -9.98 -5.74
C LEU A 46 -0.79 -9.33 -6.25
N THR A 47 -0.90 -8.35 -7.13
CA THR A 47 0.26 -7.64 -7.68
C THR A 47 1.00 -6.87 -6.57
N LEU A 48 0.27 -6.22 -5.67
CA LEU A 48 0.85 -5.50 -4.53
C LEU A 48 1.52 -6.45 -3.54
N LEU A 49 0.92 -7.62 -3.26
CA LEU A 49 1.53 -8.65 -2.41
C LEU A 49 2.83 -9.19 -3.03
N LEU A 50 2.84 -9.47 -4.34
CA LEU A 50 4.04 -9.86 -5.07
C LEU A 50 5.13 -8.77 -4.96
N LEU A 51 4.75 -7.51 -5.14
CA LEU A 51 5.67 -6.38 -5.05
C LEU A 51 6.28 -6.25 -3.64
N MET A 52 5.48 -6.41 -2.59
CA MET A 52 5.94 -6.41 -1.19
C MET A 52 6.88 -7.59 -0.91
N GLY A 53 6.57 -8.79 -1.42
CA GLY A 53 7.40 -9.98 -1.28
C GLY A 53 8.75 -9.83 -1.99
N ILE A 54 8.74 -9.39 -3.25
CA ILE A 54 9.96 -9.14 -4.04
C ILE A 54 10.80 -8.04 -3.36
N GLY A 55 10.17 -6.94 -2.95
CA GLY A 55 10.87 -5.86 -2.25
C GLY A 55 11.55 -6.34 -0.97
N THR A 56 10.87 -7.17 -0.19
CA THR A 56 11.42 -7.77 1.02
C THR A 56 12.59 -8.71 0.74
N TYR A 57 12.47 -9.54 -0.30
CA TYR A 57 13.54 -10.44 -0.73
C TYR A 57 14.80 -9.67 -1.14
N VAL A 58 14.64 -8.59 -1.91
CA VAL A 58 15.77 -7.71 -2.27
C VAL A 58 16.41 -7.08 -1.03
N ILE A 59 15.61 -6.67 -0.04
CA ILE A 59 16.14 -6.10 1.21
C ILE A 59 16.91 -7.17 2.01
N SER A 60 16.45 -8.42 2.06
CA SER A 60 17.13 -9.47 2.84
C SER A 60 18.51 -9.79 2.28
N GLU A 61 18.64 -9.83 0.94
CA GLU A 61 19.91 -10.07 0.26
C GLU A 61 20.93 -8.95 0.53
N LEU A 62 20.46 -7.71 0.74
CA LEU A 62 21.32 -6.56 1.05
C LEU A 62 21.70 -6.47 2.54
N GLY A 63 20.80 -6.92 3.43
CA GLY A 63 20.89 -6.72 4.86
C GLY A 63 21.74 -7.76 5.60
N SER A 64 22.13 -8.87 4.96
CA SER A 64 22.66 -10.08 5.63
C SER A 64 21.74 -10.64 6.74
N TRP A 65 20.48 -10.20 6.75
CA TRP A 65 19.47 -10.66 7.69
C TRP A 65 18.81 -11.91 7.13
N SER A 66 18.30 -12.76 8.02
CA SER A 66 17.41 -13.84 7.62
C SER A 66 16.23 -13.26 6.83
N PHE A 67 15.80 -13.96 5.79
CA PHE A 67 14.62 -13.58 5.02
C PHE A 67 13.39 -13.46 5.93
N ILE A 68 13.24 -14.34 6.92
CA ILE A 68 12.12 -14.30 7.87
C ILE A 68 12.16 -13.04 8.73
N ASP A 69 13.33 -12.67 9.27
CA ASP A 69 13.48 -11.47 10.08
C ASP A 69 13.19 -10.22 9.25
N THR A 70 13.62 -10.24 7.99
CA THR A 70 13.38 -9.15 7.04
C THR A 70 11.90 -9.02 6.70
N VAL A 71 11.20 -10.14 6.45
CA VAL A 71 9.75 -10.19 6.22
C VAL A 71 8.98 -9.69 7.44
N PHE A 72 9.39 -10.10 8.64
CA PHE A 72 8.76 -9.67 9.88
C PHE A 72 8.83 -8.15 10.05
N VAL A 73 10.02 -7.56 9.87
CA VAL A 73 10.22 -6.11 10.04
C VAL A 73 9.64 -5.30 8.87
N SER A 74 9.85 -5.73 7.62
CA SER A 74 9.35 -5.00 6.44
C SER A 74 7.82 -4.94 6.42
N SER A 75 7.14 -5.97 6.95
CA SER A 75 5.68 -6.00 7.02
C SER A 75 5.10 -4.86 7.88
N LEU A 76 5.77 -4.48 8.98
CA LEU A 76 5.40 -3.31 9.78
C LEU A 76 5.59 -2.01 9.01
N CYS A 77 6.69 -1.90 8.26
CA CYS A 77 6.97 -0.72 7.43
C CYS A 77 5.90 -0.55 6.33
N PHE A 78 5.58 -1.62 5.60
CA PHE A 78 4.54 -1.58 4.58
C PHE A 78 3.16 -1.27 5.16
N PHE A 79 2.83 -1.85 6.32
CA PHE A 79 1.59 -1.52 7.02
C PHE A 79 1.52 -0.04 7.42
N GLY A 80 2.59 0.50 8.00
CA GLY A 80 2.68 1.91 8.38
C GLY A 80 2.50 2.85 7.17
N LEU A 81 3.20 2.56 6.07
CA LEU A 81 3.05 3.28 4.80
C LEU A 81 1.63 3.17 4.24
N GLY A 82 1.04 1.98 4.29
CA GLY A 82 -0.33 1.72 3.86
C GLY A 82 -1.34 2.53 4.67
N TRP A 83 -1.13 2.59 5.99
CA TRP A 83 -2.01 3.30 6.90
C TRP A 83 -1.97 4.82 6.68
N ILE A 84 -0.77 5.40 6.60
CA ILE A 84 -0.57 6.82 6.31
C ILE A 84 -1.16 7.17 4.94
N THR A 85 -0.88 6.35 3.92
CA THR A 85 -1.41 6.56 2.57
C THR A 85 -2.95 6.56 2.55
N ASN A 86 -3.57 5.65 3.29
CA ASN A 86 -5.03 5.57 3.39
C ASN A 86 -5.63 6.81 4.08
N ILE A 87 -5.00 7.31 5.15
CA ILE A 87 -5.44 8.53 5.84
C ILE A 87 -5.29 9.74 4.92
N THR A 88 -4.13 9.90 4.27
CA THR A 88 -3.84 11.02 3.37
C THR A 88 -4.79 11.05 2.20
N ASN A 89 -5.09 9.91 1.58
CA ASN A 89 -6.05 9.82 0.48
C ASN A 89 -7.45 10.26 0.91
N LYS A 90 -7.91 9.82 2.10
CA LYS A 90 -9.21 10.24 2.65
C LYS A 90 -9.24 11.75 2.92
N ALA A 91 -8.17 12.30 3.51
CA ALA A 91 -8.05 13.73 3.75
C ALA A 91 -8.09 14.53 2.43
N SER A 92 -7.38 14.07 1.40
CA SER A 92 -7.36 14.70 0.07
C SER A 92 -8.74 14.70 -0.59
N ILE A 93 -9.45 13.56 -0.56
CA ILE A 93 -10.81 13.46 -1.13
C ILE A 93 -11.78 14.41 -0.40
N ASN A 94 -11.72 14.46 0.93
CA ASN A 94 -12.55 15.37 1.72
C ASN A 94 -12.26 16.85 1.40
N SER A 95 -10.99 17.21 1.24
CA SER A 95 -10.57 18.56 0.84
C SER A 95 -11.12 18.91 -0.55
N GLN A 96 -10.94 18.04 -1.55
CA GLN A 96 -11.44 18.24 -2.91
C GLN A 96 -12.97 18.36 -2.94
N GLY A 97 -13.69 17.51 -2.19
CA GLY A 97 -15.14 17.58 -2.07
C GLY A 97 -15.62 18.88 -1.43
N THR A 98 -14.87 19.44 -0.48
CA THR A 98 -15.18 20.72 0.17
C THR A 98 -14.99 21.90 -0.78
N VAL A 99 -13.88 21.91 -1.54
CA VAL A 99 -13.61 22.91 -2.58
C VAL A 99 -14.68 22.87 -3.67
N ALA A 100 -15.07 21.68 -4.13
CA ALA A 100 -16.12 21.51 -5.13
C ALA A 100 -17.49 22.05 -4.65
N LYS A 101 -17.87 21.77 -3.38
CA LYS A 101 -19.08 22.35 -2.77
C LYS A 101 -19.04 23.88 -2.72
N PHE A 102 -17.88 24.46 -2.40
CA PHE A 102 -17.70 25.90 -2.37
C PHE A 102 -17.86 26.54 -3.76
N ILE A 103 -17.17 26.01 -4.77
CA ILE A 103 -17.20 26.55 -6.15
C ILE A 103 -18.59 26.44 -6.77
N THR A 104 -19.33 25.40 -6.45
CA THR A 104 -20.67 25.14 -7.01
C THR A 104 -21.80 25.74 -6.19
N ASN A 105 -21.50 26.61 -5.21
CA ASN A 105 -22.49 27.24 -4.34
C ASN A 105 -23.46 26.22 -3.70
N ASN A 106 -22.90 25.16 -3.10
CA ASN A 106 -23.62 24.04 -2.49
C ASN A 106 -24.53 23.21 -3.44
N SER A 107 -24.50 23.47 -4.75
CA SER A 107 -25.24 22.64 -5.72
C SER A 107 -24.57 21.29 -6.00
N TYR A 108 -23.27 21.16 -5.68
CA TYR A 108 -22.56 19.88 -5.78
C TYR A 108 -23.00 18.89 -4.71
N LYS A 109 -24.00 18.08 -5.08
CA LYS A 109 -24.32 16.82 -4.43
C LYS A 109 -23.41 15.73 -4.99
N HIS A 110 -22.19 15.62 -4.48
CA HIS A 110 -21.41 14.42 -4.75
C HIS A 110 -22.17 13.20 -4.21
N GLN A 111 -22.19 12.08 -4.93
CA GLN A 111 -22.76 10.81 -4.46
C GLN A 111 -22.04 10.22 -3.23
N TYR A 112 -20.99 10.90 -2.76
CA TYR A 112 -20.27 10.58 -1.54
C TYR A 112 -20.35 11.80 -0.62
N GLU A 113 -21.26 11.75 0.35
CA GLU A 113 -21.26 12.69 1.46
C GLU A 113 -19.87 12.72 2.10
N ALA A 114 -19.41 13.93 2.43
CA ALA A 114 -18.18 14.13 3.16
C ALA A 114 -18.20 13.23 4.42
N ALA A 115 -17.14 12.43 4.60
CA ALA A 115 -16.85 11.53 5.72
C ALA A 115 -17.10 10.01 5.57
N SER A 116 -17.62 9.47 4.46
CA SER A 116 -17.81 8.01 4.36
C SER A 116 -17.51 7.41 2.99
N SER A 117 -16.27 7.52 2.50
CA SER A 117 -15.79 6.47 1.60
C SER A 117 -15.49 5.23 2.46
N SER A 118 -16.48 4.34 2.56
CA SER A 118 -16.38 3.04 3.25
C SER A 118 -15.23 2.18 2.70
N GLU A 119 -14.80 2.44 1.46
CA GLU A 119 -13.76 1.63 0.83
C GLU A 119 -12.36 1.96 1.35
N MET A 120 -11.80 0.97 2.04
CA MET A 120 -10.40 0.88 2.42
C MET A 120 -9.51 0.88 1.16
N SER A 121 -8.39 1.64 1.16
CA SER A 121 -7.47 1.60 0.02
C SER A 121 -6.92 0.19 -0.21
N LEU A 122 -6.81 -0.22 -1.47
CA LEU A 122 -6.32 -1.56 -1.82
C LEU A 122 -4.89 -1.80 -1.34
N TYR A 123 -4.06 -0.75 -1.34
CA TYR A 123 -2.71 -0.81 -0.78
C TYR A 123 -2.70 -1.08 0.73
N PHE A 124 -3.56 -0.41 1.50
CA PHE A 124 -3.69 -0.71 2.93
C PHE A 124 -4.19 -2.14 3.16
N LEU A 125 -5.20 -2.60 2.41
CA LEU A 125 -5.69 -3.97 2.51
C LEU A 125 -4.60 -5.00 2.21
N SER A 126 -3.84 -4.82 1.12
CA SER A 126 -2.69 -5.68 0.79
C SER A 126 -1.63 -5.66 1.88
N SER A 127 -1.29 -4.49 2.43
CA SER A 127 -0.29 -4.36 3.50
C SER A 127 -0.75 -5.04 4.80
N LEU A 128 -2.05 -5.02 5.10
CA LEU A 128 -2.63 -5.70 6.24
C LEU A 128 -2.59 -7.23 6.07
N ILE A 129 -2.94 -7.73 4.88
CA ILE A 129 -2.83 -9.15 4.54
C ILE A 129 -1.37 -9.60 4.66
N PHE A 130 -0.43 -8.82 4.12
CA PHE A 130 1.00 -9.10 4.20
C PHE A 130 1.49 -9.13 5.65
N LEU A 131 1.07 -8.18 6.49
CA LEU A 131 1.39 -8.14 7.92
C LEU A 131 0.92 -9.41 8.64
N ILE A 132 -0.37 -9.74 8.53
CA ILE A 132 -0.95 -10.90 9.20
C ILE A 132 -0.24 -12.18 8.73
N GLY A 133 -0.09 -12.36 7.41
CA GLY A 133 0.57 -13.54 6.85
C GLY A 133 2.03 -13.68 7.29
N SER A 134 2.78 -12.58 7.27
CA SER A 134 4.19 -12.54 7.67
C SER A 134 4.37 -12.87 9.15
N TRP A 135 3.54 -12.27 10.01
CA TRP A 135 3.58 -12.51 11.45
C TRP A 135 3.16 -13.94 11.79
N SER A 136 2.07 -14.44 11.19
CA SER A 136 1.65 -15.83 11.38
C SER A 136 2.74 -16.82 10.97
N ALA A 137 3.43 -16.59 9.85
CA ALA A 137 4.54 -17.44 9.41
C ALA A 137 5.74 -17.38 10.38
N ALA A 138 6.11 -16.19 10.84
CA ALA A 138 7.20 -16.03 11.80
C ALA A 138 6.90 -16.71 13.14
N PHE A 139 5.68 -16.55 13.66
CA PHE A 139 5.23 -17.24 14.88
C PHE A 139 5.20 -18.76 14.69
N TRP A 140 4.69 -19.25 13.56
CA TRP A 140 4.67 -20.68 13.29
C TRP A 140 6.07 -21.28 13.36
N ILE A 141 7.05 -20.63 12.75
CA ILE A 141 8.44 -21.10 12.70
C ILE A 141 9.14 -20.99 14.06
N ALA A 142 8.83 -19.95 14.84
CA ALA A 142 9.43 -19.78 16.17
C ALA A 142 8.94 -20.80 17.21
N TYR A 143 7.74 -21.35 17.03
CA TYR A 143 7.08 -22.25 17.97
C TYR A 143 6.87 -23.69 17.45
N SER A 144 7.39 -24.02 16.26
CA SER A 144 7.46 -25.38 15.69
C SER A 144 8.79 -26.05 16.03
#